data_AF-W1DEL3-F1
#
_entry.id   AF-W1DEL3-F1
#
_cell.length_a   1.000
_cell.length_b   1.000
_cell.length_c   1.000
_cell.angle_alpha   90.00
_cell.angle_beta   90.00
_cell.angle_gamma   90.00
#
_symmetry.space_group_name_H-M   'P 1'
#
loop_
_entity.id
_entity.type
_entity.pdbx_description
1 polymer ?
#
loop_
_entity_poly.entity_id
_entity_poly.type
_entity_poly.pdbx_seq_one_letter_code
_entity_poly.pdbx_strand_id
1 'polypeptide(L)'
;MKLRLKKAGHNVKIETQGTIGIENSLTADEIAAADIVLLAADVKVTGEERFAGKKVVKVATETAVKSPNKLIEKLSELVNS
;
A
#
# COMPACT_ATOMS: atom_id res chain seq x y z
N MET A 1 5.64 6.68 6.32
CA MET A 1 5.79 5.45 5.51
C MET A 1 6.66 5.65 4.26
N LYS A 2 6.21 6.44 3.27
CA LYS A 2 6.88 6.65 1.96
C LYS A 2 8.39 6.86 2.01
N LEU A 3 8.86 7.80 2.83
CA LEU A 3 10.28 8.14 2.95
C LEU A 3 11.11 6.96 3.47
N ARG A 4 10.55 6.15 4.38
CA ARG A 4 11.25 5.00 4.97
C ARG A 4 11.41 3.87 3.95
N LEU A 5 10.35 3.57 3.19
CA LEU A 5 10.40 2.62 2.08
C LEU A 5 11.41 3.03 1.01
N LYS A 6 11.42 4.30 0.61
CA LYS A 6 12.42 4.83 -0.33
C LYS A 6 13.85 4.72 0.22
N LYS A 7 14.06 5.01 1.50
CA LYS A 7 15.39 4.85 2.14
C LYS A 7 15.86 3.40 2.20
N ALA A 8 14.93 2.45 2.29
CA ALA A 8 15.22 1.03 2.21
C ALA A 8 15.39 0.51 0.76
N GLY A 9 15.36 1.39 -0.24
CA GLY A 9 15.54 1.03 -1.65
C GLY A 9 14.29 0.45 -2.32
N HIS A 10 13.15 0.42 -1.64
CA HIS A 10 11.91 -0.07 -2.22
C HIS A 10 11.24 0.99 -3.09
N ASN A 11 10.77 0.57 -4.27
CA ASN A 11 9.94 1.41 -5.12
C ASN A 11 8.50 1.44 -4.55
N VAL A 12 7.99 2.63 -4.25
CA VAL A 12 6.69 2.80 -3.61
C VAL A 12 5.84 3.81 -4.37
N LYS A 13 4.64 3.37 -4.74
CA LYS A 13 3.57 4.20 -5.28
C LYS A 13 2.44 4.26 -4.27
N ILE A 14 1.86 5.45 -4.10
CA ILE A 14 0.85 5.71 -3.07
C ILE A 14 -0.28 6.47 -3.74
N GLU A 15 -1.47 5.87 -3.68
CA GLU A 15 -2.73 6.53 -3.99
C GLU A 15 -3.41 6.92 -2.66
N THR A 16 -4.01 8.10 -2.65
CA THR A 16 -4.79 8.60 -1.50
C THR A 16 -6.24 8.76 -1.95
N GLN A 17 -7.18 8.22 -1.19
CA GLN A 17 -8.61 8.37 -1.45
C GLN A 17 -9.22 9.20 -0.31
N GLY A 18 -9.74 10.38 -0.64
CA GLY A 18 -10.38 11.30 0.29
C GLY A 18 -11.79 11.68 -0.15
N THR A 19 -12.46 12.53 0.62
CA THR A 19 -13.83 12.99 0.32
C THR A 19 -13.93 13.79 -0.99
N ILE A 20 -12.83 14.44 -1.38
CA ILE A 20 -12.75 15.27 -2.60
C ILE A 20 -12.47 14.40 -3.83
N GLY A 21 -11.94 13.18 -3.66
CA GLY A 21 -11.63 12.26 -4.75
C GLY A 21 -10.36 11.45 -4.51
N ILE A 22 -9.81 10.90 -5.60
CA ILE A 22 -8.61 10.08 -5.63
C ILE A 22 -7.43 10.91 -6.12
N GLU A 23 -6.36 10.95 -5.33
CA GLU A 23 -5.10 11.59 -5.69
C GLU A 23 -3.99 10.56 -5.93
N ASN A 24 -3.11 10.84 -6.91
CA ASN A 24 -2.01 9.96 -7.30
C ASN A 24 -2.48 8.55 -7.64
N SER A 25 -3.55 8.45 -8.45
CA SER A 25 -4.17 7.15 -8.71
C SER A 25 -3.17 6.17 -9.31
N LEU A 26 -3.15 4.95 -8.77
CA LEU A 26 -2.30 3.88 -9.27
C LEU A 26 -2.79 3.47 -10.66
N THR A 27 -1.87 3.33 -11.61
CA THR A 27 -2.18 2.78 -12.93
C THR A 27 -2.27 1.25 -12.88
N ALA A 28 -2.90 0.64 -13.88
CA ALA A 28 -2.99 -0.82 -13.97
C ALA A 28 -1.60 -1.48 -14.07
N ASP A 29 -0.68 -0.86 -14.79
CA ASP A 29 0.71 -1.34 -14.95
C ASP A 29 1.47 -1.29 -13.60
N GLU A 30 1.32 -0.22 -12.83
CA GLU A 30 1.91 -0.12 -11.49
C GLU A 30 1.37 -1.17 -10.52
N ILE A 31 0.08 -1.47 -10.61
CA ILE A 31 -0.54 -2.53 -9.81
C ILE A 31 -0.04 -3.89 -10.26
N ALA A 32 0.07 -4.12 -11.57
CA ALA A 32 0.57 -5.37 -12.15
C ALA A 32 2.05 -5.62 -11.83
N ALA A 33 2.87 -4.56 -11.77
CA ALA A 33 4.27 -4.64 -11.38
C ALA A 33 4.48 -4.74 -9.86
N ALA A 34 3.47 -4.43 -9.04
CA ALA A 34 3.59 -4.52 -7.59
C ALA A 34 3.58 -5.97 -7.10
N ASP A 35 4.55 -6.30 -6.24
CA ASP A 35 4.60 -7.56 -5.50
C ASP A 35 3.54 -7.61 -4.39
N ILE A 36 3.32 -6.47 -3.72
CA ILE A 36 2.41 -6.34 -2.58
C ILE A 36 1.61 -5.05 -2.70
N VAL A 37 0.32 -5.15 -2.35
CA VAL A 37 -0.59 -4.01 -2.23
C VAL A 37 -0.91 -3.80 -0.74
N LEU A 38 -0.54 -2.64 -0.19
CA LEU A 38 -0.91 -2.24 1.17
C LEU A 38 -2.12 -1.29 1.11
N LEU A 39 -3.23 -1.70 1.71
CA LEU A 39 -4.40 -0.85 1.92
C LEU A 39 -4.39 -0.36 3.37
N ALA A 40 -3.91 0.87 3.55
CA ALA A 40 -3.92 1.56 4.84
C ALA A 40 -5.15 2.48 4.91
N ALA A 41 -6.31 1.93 5.27
CA ALA A 41 -7.56 2.67 5.31
C ALA A 41 -8.49 2.12 6.41
N ASP A 42 -9.21 3.02 7.08
CA ASP A 42 -10.27 2.68 8.04
C ASP A 42 -11.66 2.51 7.38
N VAL A 43 -11.76 2.82 6.09
CA VAL A 43 -13.00 2.71 5.29
C VAL A 43 -12.77 1.86 4.04
N LYS A 44 -13.87 1.47 3.39
CA LYS A 44 -13.81 0.71 2.13
C LYS A 44 -13.06 1.51 1.07
N VAL A 45 -12.06 0.89 0.46
CA VAL A 45 -11.30 1.46 -0.65
C VAL A 45 -12.11 1.27 -1.93
N THR A 46 -12.17 2.31 -2.77
CA THR A 46 -12.85 2.20 -4.06
C THR A 46 -11.94 1.49 -5.06
N GLY A 47 -12.49 0.56 -5.84
CA GLY A 47 -11.74 -0.17 -6.87
C GLY A 47 -10.82 -1.27 -6.31
N GLU A 48 -11.14 -1.85 -5.15
CA GLU A 48 -10.37 -2.96 -4.57
C GLU A 48 -10.23 -4.17 -5.50
N GLU A 49 -11.18 -4.36 -6.41
CA GLU A 49 -11.16 -5.39 -7.45
C GLU A 49 -9.91 -5.33 -8.35
N ARG A 50 -9.32 -4.13 -8.51
CA ARG A 50 -8.10 -3.92 -9.30
C ARG A 50 -6.88 -4.62 -8.68
N PHE A 51 -6.95 -4.92 -7.39
CA PHE A 51 -5.90 -5.61 -6.65
C PHE A 51 -6.18 -7.12 -6.51
N ALA A 52 -7.23 -7.64 -7.15
CA ALA A 52 -7.53 -9.06 -7.12
C ALA A 52 -6.37 -9.89 -7.69
N GLY A 53 -6.02 -10.99 -7.01
CA GLY A 53 -4.88 -11.84 -7.36
C GLY A 53 -3.51 -11.32 -6.89
N LYS A 54 -3.44 -10.13 -6.28
CA LYS A 54 -2.22 -9.63 -5.62
C LYS A 54 -2.18 -10.02 -4.15
N LYS A 55 -0.97 -10.01 -3.56
CA LYS A 55 -0.79 -10.10 -2.10
C LYS A 55 -1.27 -8.78 -1.48
N VAL A 56 -2.53 -8.74 -1.01
CA VAL A 56 -3.14 -7.54 -0.41
C VAL A 56 -3.04 -7.60 1.12
N VAL A 57 -2.47 -6.57 1.73
CA VAL A 57 -2.41 -6.39 3.19
C VAL A 57 -3.28 -5.20 3.58
N LYS A 58 -4.31 -5.44 4.39
CA LYS A 58 -5.17 -4.37 4.91
C LYS A 58 -4.78 -4.02 6.34
N VAL A 59 -4.66 -2.73 6.64
CA VAL A 59 -4.39 -2.20 7.98
C VAL A 59 -5.15 -0.89 8.21
N ALA A 60 -5.41 -0.58 9.47
CA ALA A 60 -5.95 0.72 9.84
C ALA A 60 -4.95 1.84 9.50
N THR A 61 -5.48 3.01 9.12
CA THR A 61 -4.67 4.18 8.79
C THR A 61 -3.81 4.58 9.98
N GLU A 62 -4.37 4.48 11.19
CA GLU A 62 -3.66 4.72 12.44
C GLU A 62 -2.44 3.80 12.60
N THR A 63 -2.55 2.51 12.27
CA THR A 63 -1.43 1.56 12.36
C THR A 63 -0.30 1.94 11.40
N ALA A 64 -0.65 2.36 10.17
CA ALA A 64 0.33 2.82 9.19
C ALA A 64 1.10 4.06 9.63
N VAL A 65 0.48 4.91 10.45
CA VAL A 65 1.09 6.12 11.01
C VAL A 65 1.90 5.82 12.26
N LYS A 66 1.34 5.07 13.24
CA LYS A 66 1.99 4.80 14.54
C LYS A 66 3.11 3.77 14.45
N SER A 67 2.98 2.77 13.58
CA SER A 67 3.91 1.63 13.50
C SER A 67 4.42 1.37 12.07
N PRO A 68 5.03 2.36 11.40
CA PRO A 68 5.47 2.20 10.02
C PRO A 68 6.58 1.15 9.87
N ASN A 69 7.48 1.02 10.84
CA ASN A 69 8.59 0.05 10.76
C ASN A 69 8.09 -1.39 10.79
N LYS A 70 7.21 -1.74 11.75
CA LYS A 70 6.62 -3.07 11.86
C LYS A 70 5.87 -3.45 10.58
N LEU A 71 5.20 -2.48 9.97
CA LEU A 71 4.51 -2.69 8.71
C LEU A 71 5.47 -2.97 7.56
N ILE A 72 6.56 -2.21 7.45
CA ILE A 72 7.59 -2.45 6.43
C ILE A 72 8.20 -3.84 6.60
N GLU A 73 8.54 -4.23 7.83
CA GLU A 73 9.08 -5.56 8.15
C GLU A 73 8.12 -6.67 7.68
N LYS A 74 6.86 -6.59 8.10
CA LYS A 74 5.82 -7.54 7.67
C LYS A 74 5.65 -7.61 6.16
N LEU A 75 5.72 -6.48 5.46
CA LEU A 75 5.64 -6.44 4.00
C LEU A 75 6.87 -7.12 3.38
N SER A 76 8.06 -6.84 3.87
CA SER A 76 9.31 -7.45 3.37
C SER A 76 9.33 -8.96 3.60
N GLU A 77 8.82 -9.46 4.72
CA GLU A 77 8.68 -10.91 4.97
C GLU A 77 7.76 -11.57 3.94
N LEU A 78 6.65 -10.92 3.59
CA LEU A 78 5.69 -11.45 2.61
C LEU A 78 6.23 -11.49 1.18
N VAL A 79 7.21 -10.67 0.81
CA VAL A 79 7.88 -10.75 -0.50
C VAL A 79 8.81 -11.96 -0.56
N ASN A 80 9.49 -12.26 0.55
CA ASN A 80 10.50 -13.31 0.61
C ASN A 80 9.94 -14.70 0.93
N SER A 81 8.61 -14.84 1.07
CA SER A 81 7.89 -16.09 1.35
C SER A 81 7.00 -16.53 0.20
#